data_AF-A0AAV4BZG5-F1
#
_entry.id   AF-A0AAV4BZG5-F1
#
_cell.length_a   1.000
_cell.length_b   1.000
_cell.length_c   1.000
_cell.angle_alpha   90.00
_cell.angle_beta   90.00
_cell.angle_gamma   90.00
#
_symmetry.space_group_name_H-M   'P 1'
#
loop_
_entity.id
_entity.type
_entity.pdbx_description
1 polymer ?
#
loop_
_entity_poly.entity_id
_entity_poly.type
_entity_poly.pdbx_seq_one_letter_code
_entity_poly.pdbx_strand_id
1 'polypeptide(L)'
;MLTETAPRTTRTRTTDLKARHSALSRAESDRKKRSQKRKNQERFIRDPFQFARQLFQQPKSGTLTVEREELETHLKKTYSDPTREMSLEETTGLVWPAAPGIKFDSKPPNLQEIIAVVNKARAKSARGPNGVPYLL
;
A
#
# COMPACT_ATOMS: atom_id res chain seq x y z
N MET A 1 25.33 31.13 -45.55
CA MET A 1 24.44 30.26 -44.76
C MET A 1 25.30 29.14 -44.16
N LEU A 2 25.94 29.41 -43.02
CA LEU A 2 26.76 28.43 -42.31
C LEU A 2 25.80 27.54 -41.50
N THR A 3 25.72 26.25 -41.84
CA THR A 3 24.96 25.28 -41.04
C THR A 3 25.87 24.65 -40.01
N GLU A 4 25.48 24.84 -38.76
CA GLU A 4 26.13 24.39 -37.55
C GLU A 4 26.05 22.86 -37.45
N THR A 5 27.17 22.18 -37.67
CA THR A 5 27.29 20.71 -37.50
C THR A 5 27.25 20.34 -36.02
N ALA A 6 26.22 19.58 -35.63
CA ALA A 6 26.06 19.01 -34.28
C ALA A 6 27.25 18.12 -33.88
N PRO A 7 27.69 18.12 -32.60
CA PRO A 7 28.84 17.34 -32.16
C PRO A 7 28.55 15.83 -32.17
N ARG A 8 29.40 15.06 -32.87
CA ARG A 8 29.45 13.59 -32.80
C ARG A 8 29.84 13.16 -31.38
N THR A 9 28.95 12.45 -30.69
CA THR A 9 29.23 11.84 -29.39
C THR A 9 30.25 10.70 -29.57
N THR A 10 31.54 10.97 -29.36
CA THR A 10 32.56 9.93 -29.37
C THR A 10 32.55 9.15 -28.06
N ARG A 11 32.06 7.91 -28.11
CA ARG A 11 32.12 6.96 -26.98
C ARG A 11 33.58 6.62 -26.69
N THR A 12 34.11 7.11 -25.57
CA THR A 12 35.49 6.86 -25.15
C THR A 12 35.62 5.47 -24.52
N ARG A 13 36.80 4.85 -24.59
CA ARG A 13 37.07 3.51 -24.01
C ARG A 13 36.66 3.40 -22.54
N THR A 14 36.77 4.49 -21.78
CA THR A 14 36.36 4.56 -20.36
C THR A 14 34.83 4.53 -20.19
N THR A 15 34.08 5.18 -21.08
CA THR A 15 32.60 5.10 -21.07
C THR A 15 32.12 3.69 -21.39
N ASP A 16 32.80 2.98 -22.30
CA ASP A 16 32.49 1.58 -22.61
C ASP A 16 32.77 0.65 -21.43
N LEU A 17 33.91 0.81 -20.76
CA LEU A 17 34.23 0.03 -19.56
C LEU A 17 33.23 0.27 -18.41
N LYS A 18 32.84 1.53 -18.17
CA LYS A 18 31.80 1.86 -17.18
C LYS A 18 30.45 1.22 -17.51
N ALA A 19 30.06 1.22 -18.78
CA ALA A 19 28.83 0.60 -19.23
C ALA A 19 28.84 -0.92 -19.00
N ARG A 20 29.94 -1.61 -19.35
CA ARG A 20 30.12 -3.04 -19.10
C ARG A 20 30.08 -3.39 -17.61
N HIS A 21 30.79 -2.62 -16.77
CA HIS A 21 30.76 -2.81 -15.33
C HIS A 21 29.35 -2.64 -14.75
N SER A 22 28.63 -1.59 -15.17
CA SER A 22 27.24 -1.37 -14.75
C SER A 22 26.32 -2.51 -15.16
N ALA A 23 26.45 -3.02 -16.39
CA ALA A 23 25.69 -4.18 -16.87
C ALA A 23 25.95 -5.44 -16.04
N LEU A 24 27.21 -5.72 -15.71
CA LEU A 24 27.59 -6.85 -14.86
C LEU A 24 27.03 -6.68 -13.43
N SER A 25 27.15 -5.50 -12.84
CA SER A 25 26.64 -5.21 -11.50
C SER A 25 25.11 -5.37 -11.43
N ARG A 26 24.39 -4.93 -12.47
CA ARG A 26 22.94 -5.15 -12.60
C ARG A 26 22.60 -6.63 -12.71
N ALA A 27 23.29 -7.38 -13.57
CA ALA A 27 23.07 -8.82 -13.74
C ALA A 27 23.30 -9.59 -12.44
N GLU A 28 24.36 -9.27 -11.70
CA GLU A 28 24.64 -9.85 -10.38
C GLU A 28 23.57 -9.48 -9.35
N SER A 29 23.14 -8.22 -9.32
CA SER A 29 22.07 -7.77 -8.42
C SER A 29 20.75 -8.48 -8.71
N ASP A 30 20.41 -8.66 -9.98
CA ASP A 30 19.19 -9.37 -10.39
C ASP A 30 19.27 -10.85 -10.03
N ARG A 31 20.42 -11.50 -10.23
CA ARG A 31 20.67 -12.88 -9.81
C ARG A 31 20.47 -13.04 -8.29
N LYS A 32 21.04 -12.13 -7.49
CA LYS A 32 20.86 -12.12 -6.02
C LYS A 32 19.40 -11.93 -5.63
N LYS A 33 18.69 -10.98 -6.25
CA LYS A 33 17.26 -10.74 -6.02
C LYS A 33 16.41 -11.97 -6.36
N ARG A 34 16.65 -12.62 -7.49
CA ARG A 34 15.94 -13.85 -7.89
C ARG A 34 16.18 -14.99 -6.90
N SER A 35 17.44 -15.18 -6.47
CA SER A 35 17.81 -16.18 -5.46
C SER A 35 17.11 -15.91 -4.13
N GLN A 36 17.11 -14.66 -3.66
CA GLN A 36 16.44 -14.28 -2.41
C GLN A 36 14.93 -14.47 -2.49
N LYS A 37 14.31 -14.10 -3.61
CA LYS A 37 12.87 -14.32 -3.85
C LYS A 37 12.53 -15.80 -3.75
N ARG A 38 13.32 -16.67 -4.40
CA ARG A 38 13.11 -18.12 -4.36
C ARG A 38 13.23 -18.66 -2.93
N LYS A 39 14.27 -18.28 -2.19
CA LYS A 39 14.45 -18.65 -0.78
C LYS A 39 13.29 -18.19 0.10
N ASN A 40 12.79 -16.97 -0.11
CA ASN A 40 11.65 -16.46 0.66
C ASN A 40 10.36 -17.25 0.34
N GLN A 41 10.14 -17.58 -0.94
CA GLN A 41 9.02 -18.43 -1.36
C GLN A 41 9.10 -19.83 -0.75
N GLU A 42 10.28 -20.47 -0.81
CA GLU A 42 10.54 -21.78 -0.19
C GLU A 42 10.26 -21.75 1.32
N ARG A 43 10.70 -20.69 2.03
CA ARG A 43 10.42 -20.51 3.47
C ARG A 43 8.93 -20.36 3.77
N PHE A 44 8.22 -19.56 2.97
CA PHE A 44 6.79 -19.35 3.13
C PHE A 44 5.99 -20.64 2.88
N ILE A 45 6.33 -21.38 1.82
CA ILE A 45 5.66 -22.66 1.49
C ILE A 45 5.92 -23.70 2.57
N ARG A 46 7.13 -23.75 3.14
CA ARG A 46 7.47 -24.70 4.21
C ARG A 46 6.67 -24.44 5.48
N ASP A 47 6.57 -23.20 5.93
CA ASP A 47 5.82 -22.81 7.12
C ASP A 47 5.32 -21.35 7.00
N PRO A 48 4.06 -21.14 6.58
CA PRO A 48 3.54 -19.80 6.35
C PRO A 48 3.35 -19.01 7.65
N PHE A 49 3.06 -19.69 8.77
CA PHE A 49 2.81 -19.02 10.06
C PHE A 49 4.11 -18.53 10.69
N GLN A 50 5.17 -19.34 10.68
CA GLN A 50 6.49 -18.90 11.13
C GLN A 50 7.05 -17.79 10.24
N PHE A 51 6.88 -17.90 8.92
CA PHE A 51 7.29 -16.85 7.99
C PHE A 51 6.58 -15.52 8.27
N ALA A 52 5.25 -15.55 8.43
CA ALA A 52 4.47 -14.37 8.76
C ALA A 52 4.86 -13.80 10.14
N ARG A 53 5.06 -14.66 11.14
CA ARG A 53 5.51 -14.26 12.48
C ARG A 53 6.84 -13.52 12.40
N GLN A 54 7.81 -14.04 11.66
CA GLN A 54 9.10 -13.38 11.46
C GLN A 54 8.99 -12.06 10.66
N LEU A 55 8.04 -11.99 9.71
CA LEU A 55 7.83 -10.79 8.90
C LEU A 55 7.21 -9.64 9.70
N PHE A 56 6.22 -9.95 10.55
CA PHE A 56 5.45 -8.95 11.29
C PHE A 56 5.97 -8.69 12.71
N GLN A 57 6.57 -9.68 13.36
CA GLN A 57 7.26 -9.47 14.63
C GLN A 57 8.65 -8.91 14.34
N GLN A 58 8.72 -7.59 14.22
CA GLN A 58 9.98 -6.88 14.37
C GLN A 58 10.59 -7.32 15.71
N PRO A 59 11.85 -7.80 15.74
CA PRO A 59 12.52 -8.07 17.01
C PRO A 59 12.55 -6.76 17.78
N LYS A 60 11.80 -6.69 18.88
CA LYS A 60 11.79 -5.53 19.76
C LYS A 60 13.17 -5.46 20.41
N SER A 61 14.04 -4.61 19.87
CA SER A 61 15.35 -4.35 20.45
C SER A 61 15.20 -3.27 21.52
N GLY A 62 15.62 -3.58 22.75
CA GLY A 62 15.63 -2.63 23.85
C GLY A 62 15.10 -3.25 25.13
N THR A 63 15.87 -3.11 26.21
CA THR A 63 15.40 -3.41 27.55
C THR A 63 14.88 -2.12 28.13
N LEU A 64 13.56 -2.05 28.36
CA LEU A 64 13.00 -0.93 29.09
C LEU A 64 13.32 -1.12 30.58
N THR A 65 14.13 -0.24 31.15
CA THR A 65 14.53 -0.28 32.57
C THR A 65 13.55 0.43 33.50
N VAL A 66 12.47 0.99 32.95
CA VAL A 66 11.46 1.76 33.69
C VAL A 66 10.53 0.81 34.43
N GLU A 67 10.12 1.19 35.64
CA GLU A 67 9.14 0.43 36.40
C GLU A 67 7.77 0.43 35.70
N ARG A 68 7.04 -0.67 35.85
CA ARG A 68 5.75 -0.86 35.18
C ARG A 68 4.75 0.25 35.52
N GLU A 69 4.73 0.69 36.78
CA GLU A 69 3.81 1.71 37.27
C GLU A 69 4.07 3.06 36.60
N GLU A 70 5.35 3.47 36.48
CA GLU A 70 5.72 4.71 35.80
C GLU A 70 5.33 4.68 34.32
N LEU A 71 5.55 3.54 33.65
CA LEU A 71 5.13 3.36 32.25
C LEU A 71 3.60 3.42 32.10
N GLU A 72 2.84 2.72 32.94
CA GLU A 72 1.38 2.72 32.86
C GLU A 72 0.82 4.11 33.13
N THR A 73 1.40 4.84 34.09
CA THR A 73 1.03 6.23 34.37
C THR A 73 1.32 7.14 33.19
N HIS A 74 2.49 7.00 32.56
CA HIS A 74 2.85 7.75 31.37
C HIS A 74 1.91 7.44 30.20
N LEU A 75 1.63 6.17 29.92
CA LEU A 75 0.72 5.76 28.85
C LEU A 75 -0.70 6.29 29.09
N LYS A 76 -1.20 6.19 30.32
CA LYS A 76 -2.50 6.73 30.69
C LYS A 76 -2.53 8.24 30.52
N LYS A 77 -1.50 8.97 30.94
CA LYS A 77 -1.43 10.42 30.74
C LYS A 77 -1.36 10.81 29.26
N THR A 78 -0.61 10.08 28.45
CA THR A 78 -0.34 10.42 27.05
C THR A 78 -1.48 10.02 26.11
N TYR A 79 -2.12 8.88 26.35
CA TYR A 79 -3.11 8.29 25.44
C TYR A 79 -4.53 8.18 26.02
N SER A 80 -4.75 8.52 27.29
CA SER A 80 -6.09 8.62 27.84
C SER A 80 -6.66 10.00 27.57
N ASP A 81 -7.90 10.03 27.10
CA ASP A 81 -8.70 11.24 27.08
C ASP A 81 -9.41 11.38 28.44
N PRO A 82 -9.08 12.41 29.26
CA PRO A 82 -9.71 12.63 30.55
C PRO A 82 -11.17 13.07 30.43
N THR A 83 -11.59 13.55 29.26
CA THR A 83 -12.94 14.05 28.98
C THR A 83 -13.81 13.03 28.25
N ARG A 84 -13.32 11.79 28.07
CA ARG A 84 -14.04 10.72 27.36
C ARG A 84 -15.44 10.44 27.92
N GLU A 85 -15.60 10.54 29.24
CA GLU A 85 -16.87 10.28 29.94
C GLU A 85 -17.74 11.53 30.07
N MET A 86 -17.23 12.70 29.67
CA MET A 86 -18.03 13.92 29.64
C MET A 86 -18.96 13.88 28.43
N SER A 87 -20.24 14.14 28.67
CA SER A 87 -21.17 14.38 27.58
C SER A 87 -20.69 15.57 26.78
N LEU A 88 -20.53 15.41 25.47
CA LEU A 88 -20.24 16.52 24.58
C LEU A 88 -21.42 17.50 24.64
N GLU A 89 -21.11 18.80 24.69
CA GLU A 89 -22.11 19.84 24.58
C GLU A 89 -22.78 19.79 23.20
N GLU A 90 -24.05 20.20 23.14
CA GLU A 90 -24.74 20.34 21.87
C GLU A 90 -23.99 21.35 21.00
N THR A 91 -23.61 20.91 19.81
CA THR A 91 -22.80 21.69 18.88
C THR A 91 -23.64 22.83 18.31
N THR A 92 -23.54 24.00 18.93
CA THR A 92 -24.26 25.21 18.51
C THR A 92 -23.84 25.60 17.09
N GLY A 93 -24.83 25.79 16.20
CA GLY A 93 -24.59 26.16 14.80
C GLY A 93 -24.56 25.01 13.80
N LEU A 94 -24.71 23.75 14.23
CA LEU A 94 -24.98 22.66 13.29
C LEU A 94 -26.41 22.75 12.76
N VAL A 95 -26.54 23.02 11.46
CA VAL A 95 -27.81 22.88 10.75
C VAL A 95 -27.96 21.42 10.35
N TRP A 96 -28.87 20.72 11.01
CA TRP A 96 -29.29 19.41 10.53
C TRP A 96 -29.89 19.57 9.14
N PRO A 97 -29.48 18.77 8.15
CA PRO A 97 -30.11 18.81 6.84
C PRO A 97 -31.59 18.48 6.99
N ALA A 98 -32.42 19.10 6.16
CA ALA A 98 -33.83 18.71 6.07
C ALA A 98 -33.93 17.21 5.77
N ALA A 99 -34.94 16.56 6.33
CA ALA A 99 -35.21 15.16 6.03
C ALA A 99 -35.29 14.98 4.50
N PRO A 100 -34.73 13.88 3.95
CA PRO A 100 -34.74 13.68 2.51
C PRO A 100 -36.19 13.64 2.01
N GLY A 101 -36.51 14.51 1.05
CA GLY A 101 -37.86 14.57 0.47
C GLY A 101 -38.22 13.32 -0.33
N ILE A 102 -37.22 12.51 -0.71
CA ILE A 102 -37.38 11.28 -1.47
C ILE A 102 -37.02 10.11 -0.55
N LYS A 103 -37.97 9.18 -0.39
CA LYS A 103 -37.73 7.94 0.36
C LYS A 103 -36.73 7.06 -0.41
N PHE A 104 -35.87 6.37 0.32
CA PHE A 104 -34.97 5.38 -0.26
C PHE A 104 -35.78 4.27 -0.92
N ASP A 105 -35.50 3.97 -2.19
CA ASP A 105 -36.16 2.85 -2.87
C ASP A 105 -35.61 1.53 -2.31
N SER A 106 -36.48 0.79 -1.63
CA SER A 106 -36.14 -0.49 -1.00
C SER A 106 -36.38 -1.69 -1.92
N LYS A 107 -36.76 -1.44 -3.17
CA LYS A 107 -36.95 -2.51 -4.16
C LYS A 107 -35.59 -3.09 -4.60
N PRO A 108 -35.55 -4.37 -4.98
CA PRO A 108 -34.36 -4.94 -5.60
C PRO A 108 -34.05 -4.23 -6.93
N PRO A 109 -32.77 -4.18 -7.33
CA PRO A 109 -32.36 -3.50 -8.56
C PRO A 109 -32.97 -4.17 -9.80
N ASN A 110 -33.32 -3.36 -10.79
CA ASN A 110 -33.80 -3.85 -12.07
C ASN A 110 -32.63 -4.39 -12.92
N LEU A 111 -32.89 -5.38 -13.78
CA LEU A 111 -31.91 -5.92 -14.72
C LEU A 111 -31.29 -4.82 -15.59
N GLN A 112 -32.07 -3.83 -16.02
CA GLN A 112 -31.55 -2.71 -16.82
C GLN A 112 -30.56 -1.84 -16.04
N GLU A 113 -30.80 -1.61 -14.75
CA GLU A 113 -29.88 -0.87 -13.88
C GLU A 113 -28.58 -1.65 -13.69
N ILE A 114 -28.69 -2.97 -13.50
CA ILE A 114 -27.52 -3.86 -13.40
C ILE A 114 -26.69 -3.79 -14.68
N ILE A 115 -27.33 -3.93 -15.86
CA ILE A 115 -26.64 -3.84 -17.16
C ILE A 115 -25.97 -2.47 -17.32
N ALA A 116 -26.64 -1.37 -16.96
CA ALA A 116 -26.08 -0.03 -17.04
C ALA A 116 -24.84 0.13 -16.14
N VAL A 117 -24.88 -0.41 -14.92
CA VAL A 117 -23.72 -0.38 -13.99
C VAL A 117 -22.58 -1.23 -14.53
N VAL A 118 -22.86 -2.44 -15.02
CA VAL A 118 -21.85 -3.36 -15.57
C VAL A 118 -21.17 -2.74 -16.79
N ASN A 119 -21.93 -2.14 -17.71
CA ASN A 119 -21.38 -1.48 -18.90
C ASN A 119 -20.58 -0.20 -18.56
N LYS A 120 -20.95 0.50 -17.49
CA LYS A 120 -20.21 1.68 -17.00
C LYS A 120 -18.90 1.29 -16.31
N ALA A 121 -18.80 0.08 -15.76
CA ALA A 121 -17.59 -0.39 -15.12
C ALA A 121 -16.43 -0.41 -16.14
N ARG A 122 -15.29 0.18 -15.77
CA ARG A 122 -14.14 0.25 -16.67
C ARG A 122 -13.59 -1.15 -16.91
N ALA A 123 -13.43 -1.50 -18.18
CA ALA A 123 -12.80 -2.74 -18.67
C ALA A 123 -11.44 -3.08 -18.03
N LYS A 124 -10.71 -2.08 -17.51
CA LYS A 124 -9.37 -2.23 -16.90
C LYS A 124 -9.39 -2.33 -15.37
N SER A 125 -10.55 -2.48 -14.73
CA SER A 125 -10.63 -2.71 -13.30
C SER A 125 -9.93 -4.03 -12.93
N ALA A 126 -9.24 -4.03 -11.78
CA ALA A 126 -8.59 -5.23 -11.26
C ALA A 126 -9.64 -6.32 -10.99
N ARG A 127 -9.26 -7.57 -11.27
CA ARG A 127 -10.10 -8.74 -11.02
C ARG A 127 -10.37 -8.87 -9.52
N GLY A 128 -11.60 -9.24 -9.17
CA GLY A 128 -11.94 -9.55 -7.79
C GLY A 128 -11.27 -10.86 -7.30
N PRO A 129 -11.51 -11.26 -6.04
CA PRO A 129 -10.92 -12.45 -5.44
C PRO A 129 -11.16 -13.74 -6.24
N ASN A 130 -12.28 -13.81 -6.98
CA ASN A 130 -12.67 -14.94 -7.81
C ASN A 130 -11.94 -14.99 -9.17
N GLY A 131 -11.12 -13.98 -9.51
CA GLY A 131 -10.31 -13.96 -10.73
C GLY A 131 -11.08 -13.70 -12.04
N VAL A 132 -12.38 -13.47 -11.97
CA VAL A 132 -13.24 -13.20 -13.14
C VAL A 132 -13.11 -11.72 -13.56
N PRO A 133 -12.67 -11.43 -14.80
CA PRO A 133 -12.68 -10.07 -15.35
C PRO A 133 -14.08 -9.62 -15.79
N TYR A 134 -14.31 -8.31 -15.84
CA TYR A 134 -15.57 -7.74 -16.35
C TYR A 134 -15.73 -7.89 -17.87
N LEU A 135 -14.61 -8.03 -18.60
CA LEU A 135 -14.59 -8.40 -20.01
C LEU A 135 -14.44 -9.91 -20.12
N LEU A 136 -15.34 -10.55 -20.87
CA LEU A 136 -15.16 -11.93 -21.34
C LEU A 136 -14.13 -12.00 -22.47
#